data_AF-A0A2S6SC17-F1
#
_entry.id   AF-A0A2S6SC17-F1
#
_cell.length_a   1.000
_cell.length_b   1.000
_cell.length_c   1.000
_cell.angle_alpha   90.00
_cell.angle_beta   90.00
_cell.angle_gamma   90.00
#
_symmetry.space_group_name_H-M   'P 1'
#
loop_
_entity.id
_entity.type
_entity.pdbx_description
1 polymer ?
#
loop_
_entity_poly.entity_id
_entity_poly.type
_entity_poly.pdbx_seq_one_letter_code
_entity_poly.pdbx_strand_id
1 'polypeptide(L)'
;MYHLSQTKILTSIKSLKEAMLVSNKGIDIIDFKNPALGTLGALPIDKIKSCLKVIPSEQLTSATIGDIYDIEEIKKKTFFLSKIEIDFIKIGFFFDEKNFKNLFNIKKIVKNKKIIAILFADKKPKLNLIKEIKKINFDGVLIDTQDKENGNLRDYLTNSEIKDFVKFSKKENLTIGLAGSLTINDIEPLRKLHPDYLGFRGALCNSNERKDDICEISLNRVLSKFRSFVFQKAI
;
A
#
# COMPACT_ATOMS: atom_id res chain seq x y z
N MET A 1 -6.35 25.35 12.19
CA MET A 1 -6.21 24.04 12.88
C MET A 1 -5.72 23.02 11.86
N TYR A 2 -4.43 22.66 11.87
CA TYR A 2 -3.97 21.51 11.10
C TYR A 2 -4.47 20.27 11.82
N HIS A 3 -5.49 19.59 11.29
CA HIS A 3 -5.71 18.21 11.65
C HIS A 3 -4.42 17.47 11.30
N LEU A 4 -3.63 17.10 12.31
CA LEU A 4 -2.56 16.11 12.13
C LEU A 4 -3.25 14.86 11.61
N SER A 5 -3.21 14.64 10.29
CA SER A 5 -3.76 13.43 9.71
C SER A 5 -3.00 12.26 10.31
N GLN A 6 -3.67 11.49 11.16
CA GLN A 6 -3.09 10.30 11.76
C GLN A 6 -2.70 9.33 10.64
N THR A 7 -1.44 8.91 10.62
CA THR A 7 -0.97 7.88 9.69
C THR A 7 -1.81 6.61 9.87
N LYS A 8 -2.44 6.17 8.80
CA LYS A 8 -3.34 5.02 8.75
C LYS A 8 -2.58 3.69 8.67
N ILE A 9 -3.21 2.60 9.08
CA ILE A 9 -2.70 1.24 8.87
C ILE A 9 -3.32 0.60 7.62
N LEU A 10 -2.46 0.06 6.76
CA LEU A 10 -2.84 -0.81 5.65
C LEU A 10 -2.42 -2.25 5.93
N THR A 11 -3.35 -3.18 5.80
CA THR A 11 -3.12 -4.62 6.01
C THR A 11 -3.32 -5.39 4.72
N SER A 12 -2.29 -6.07 4.22
CA SER A 12 -2.42 -6.94 3.06
C SER A 12 -2.93 -8.33 3.45
N ILE A 13 -4.04 -8.75 2.86
CA ILE A 13 -4.68 -10.06 3.05
C ILE A 13 -4.63 -10.90 1.76
N LYS A 14 -4.57 -12.23 1.92
CA LYS A 14 -4.53 -13.22 0.83
C LYS A 14 -5.75 -14.15 0.76
N SER A 15 -6.68 -14.10 1.73
CA SER A 15 -7.77 -15.08 1.81
C SER A 15 -9.04 -14.55 2.50
N LEU A 16 -10.15 -15.27 2.30
CA LEU A 16 -11.42 -15.00 2.99
C LEU A 16 -11.30 -15.16 4.51
N LYS A 17 -10.54 -16.15 4.97
CA LYS A 17 -10.25 -16.36 6.41
C LYS A 17 -9.56 -15.12 7.00
N GLU A 18 -8.57 -14.58 6.30
CA GLU A 18 -7.91 -13.35 6.74
C GLU A 18 -8.85 -12.15 6.66
N ALA A 19 -9.69 -12.03 5.62
CA ALA A 19 -10.72 -11.00 5.51
C ALA A 19 -11.66 -11.00 6.72
N MET A 20 -12.18 -12.16 7.12
CA MET A 20 -13.02 -12.32 8.31
C MET A 20 -12.28 -11.92 9.59
N LEU A 21 -11.00 -12.30 9.73
CA LEU A 21 -10.19 -11.97 10.90
C LEU A 21 -9.95 -10.47 11.05
N VAL A 22 -9.64 -9.79 9.94
CA VAL A 22 -9.31 -8.35 9.95
C VAL A 22 -10.56 -7.47 9.95
N SER A 23 -11.68 -7.99 9.45
CA SER A 23 -12.98 -7.30 9.44
C SER A 23 -13.35 -6.91 10.87
N ASN A 24 -13.77 -5.66 11.07
CA ASN A 24 -14.11 -5.07 12.37
C ASN A 24 -12.98 -4.95 13.39
N LYS A 25 -11.73 -5.27 13.04
CA LYS A 25 -10.58 -5.04 13.94
C LYS A 25 -10.14 -3.59 13.97
N GLY A 26 -10.73 -2.69 13.17
CA GLY A 26 -10.40 -1.25 13.08
C GLY A 26 -9.16 -0.95 12.22
N ILE A 27 -8.95 -1.72 11.15
CA ILE A 27 -7.93 -1.46 10.14
C ILE A 27 -8.44 -0.35 9.22
N ASP A 28 -7.58 0.59 8.85
CA ASP A 28 -8.00 1.70 7.99
C ASP A 28 -8.11 1.32 6.52
N ILE A 29 -7.21 0.45 6.02
CA ILE A 29 -7.19 0.01 4.62
C ILE A 29 -6.91 -1.49 4.53
N ILE A 30 -7.78 -2.24 3.85
CA ILE A 30 -7.58 -3.66 3.54
C ILE A 30 -7.02 -3.78 2.11
N ASP A 31 -5.92 -4.50 1.94
CA ASP A 31 -5.25 -4.66 0.65
C ASP A 31 -5.28 -6.12 0.18
N PHE A 32 -5.89 -6.37 -0.97
CA PHE A 32 -5.97 -7.67 -1.61
C PHE A 32 -4.70 -7.97 -2.37
N LYS A 33 -3.93 -8.94 -1.88
CA LYS A 33 -2.61 -9.28 -2.44
C LYS A 33 -2.28 -10.76 -2.19
N ASN A 34 -1.62 -11.39 -3.14
CA ASN A 34 -1.16 -12.77 -3.04
C ASN A 34 0.38 -12.87 -3.02
N PRO A 35 0.99 -12.93 -1.82
CA PRO A 35 2.43 -13.08 -1.66
C PRO A 35 3.07 -14.29 -2.35
N ALA A 36 2.30 -15.36 -2.62
CA ALA A 36 2.79 -16.55 -3.29
C ALA A 36 3.00 -16.36 -4.80
N LEU A 37 2.41 -15.31 -5.39
CA LEU A 37 2.54 -14.96 -6.82
C LEU A 37 3.49 -13.78 -7.05
N GLY A 38 4.41 -13.53 -6.11
CA GLY A 38 5.43 -12.50 -6.23
C GLY A 38 5.28 -11.34 -5.23
N THR A 39 5.91 -10.23 -5.58
CA THR A 39 6.05 -9.04 -4.74
C THR A 39 4.71 -8.34 -4.58
N LEU A 40 3.97 -8.14 -5.66
CA LEU A 40 2.64 -7.52 -5.77
C LEU A 40 1.62 -8.48 -6.39
N GLY A 41 1.83 -9.79 -6.26
CA GLY A 41 0.97 -10.82 -6.83
C GLY A 41 -0.53 -10.54 -6.62
N ALA A 42 -1.32 -10.67 -7.68
CA ALA A 42 -2.75 -10.37 -7.65
C ALA A 42 -3.55 -11.52 -7.04
N LEU A 43 -4.61 -11.20 -6.30
CA LEU A 43 -5.65 -12.18 -5.99
C LEU A 43 -6.61 -12.34 -7.18
N PRO A 44 -7.10 -13.57 -7.44
CA PRO A 44 -8.20 -13.78 -8.38
C PRO A 44 -9.43 -12.94 -8.03
N ILE A 45 -10.10 -12.38 -9.04
CA ILE A 45 -11.26 -11.48 -8.86
C ILE A 45 -12.36 -12.14 -8.03
N ASP A 46 -12.66 -13.41 -8.26
CA ASP A 46 -13.70 -14.12 -7.51
C ASP A 46 -13.36 -14.29 -6.03
N LYS A 47 -12.08 -14.41 -5.69
CA LYS A 47 -11.62 -14.39 -4.30
C LYS A 47 -11.79 -13.00 -3.68
N ILE A 48 -11.47 -11.93 -4.42
CA ILE A 48 -11.68 -10.55 -3.95
C ILE A 48 -13.17 -10.32 -3.69
N LYS A 49 -14.04 -10.66 -4.64
CA LYS A 49 -15.50 -10.58 -4.47
C LYS A 49 -16.01 -11.36 -3.27
N SER A 50 -15.47 -12.56 -3.03
CA SER A 50 -15.82 -13.37 -1.86
C SER A 50 -15.43 -12.69 -0.55
N CYS A 51 -14.26 -12.04 -0.50
CA CYS A 51 -13.82 -11.28 0.67
C CYS A 51 -14.66 -10.02 0.89
N LEU A 52 -15.02 -9.31 -0.18
CA LEU A 52 -15.84 -8.10 -0.10
C LEU A 52 -17.22 -8.37 0.54
N LYS A 53 -17.77 -9.59 0.42
CA LYS A 53 -19.03 -9.96 1.08
C LYS A 53 -18.98 -9.94 2.62
N VAL A 54 -17.79 -10.01 3.24
CA VAL A 54 -17.63 -10.02 4.70
C VAL A 54 -16.96 -8.75 5.25
N ILE A 55 -16.59 -7.82 4.36
CA ILE A 55 -15.96 -6.55 4.67
C ILE A 55 -17.05 -5.47 4.63
N PRO A 56 -17.18 -4.60 5.66
CA PRO A 56 -18.13 -3.49 5.64
C PRO A 56 -17.97 -2.60 4.41
N SER A 57 -19.06 -2.08 3.86
CA SER A 57 -19.05 -1.23 2.64
C SER A 57 -18.24 0.05 2.79
N GLU A 58 -18.09 0.57 4.01
CA GLU A 58 -17.37 1.80 4.32
C GLU A 58 -15.86 1.55 4.51
N GLN A 59 -15.44 0.29 4.59
CA GLN A 59 -14.04 -0.08 4.75
C GLN A 59 -13.27 0.21 3.46
N LEU A 60 -12.25 1.05 3.54
CA LEU A 60 -11.38 1.29 2.40
C LEU A 60 -10.63 0.02 1.99
N THR A 61 -10.65 -0.28 0.70
CA THR A 61 -10.04 -1.46 0.11
C THR A 61 -9.16 -1.13 -1.08
N SER A 62 -8.12 -1.94 -1.27
CA SER A 62 -7.20 -1.82 -2.40
C SER A 62 -6.83 -3.18 -2.98
N ALA A 63 -6.42 -3.25 -4.24
CA ALA A 63 -5.92 -4.47 -4.84
C ALA A 63 -4.74 -4.20 -5.77
N THR A 64 -3.77 -5.11 -5.81
CA THR A 64 -2.66 -5.08 -6.76
C THR A 64 -3.04 -5.74 -8.09
N ILE A 65 -2.53 -5.23 -9.21
CA ILE A 65 -2.73 -5.86 -10.53
C ILE A 65 -1.83 -7.09 -10.77
N GLY A 66 -0.80 -7.29 -9.93
CA GLY A 66 0.23 -8.31 -10.11
C GLY A 66 1.61 -7.73 -10.46
N ASP A 67 2.59 -8.62 -10.62
CA ASP A 67 3.94 -8.30 -11.05
C ASP A 67 3.97 -8.27 -12.59
N ILE A 68 3.54 -7.16 -13.19
CA ILE A 68 3.30 -7.03 -14.63
C ILE A 68 4.19 -5.93 -15.21
N TYR A 69 4.85 -6.24 -16.33
CA TYR A 69 5.74 -5.32 -17.06
C TYR A 69 5.11 -4.81 -18.36
N ASP A 70 4.25 -5.61 -18.98
CA ASP A 70 3.59 -5.26 -20.24
C ASP A 70 2.49 -4.20 -20.02
N ILE A 71 2.54 -3.13 -20.81
CA ILE A 71 1.64 -1.97 -20.65
C ILE A 71 0.19 -2.31 -20.99
N GLU A 72 -0.03 -3.12 -22.02
CA GLU A 72 -1.40 -3.49 -22.43
C GLU A 72 -2.04 -4.43 -21.41
N GLU A 73 -1.27 -5.35 -20.85
CA GLU A 73 -1.73 -6.21 -19.75
C GLU A 73 -1.98 -5.39 -18.47
N ILE A 74 -1.15 -4.38 -18.15
CA ILE A 74 -1.42 -3.44 -17.06
C ILE A 74 -2.76 -2.73 -17.27
N LYS A 75 -3.01 -2.17 -18.46
CA LYS A 75 -4.28 -1.50 -18.79
C LYS A 75 -5.46 -2.44 -18.63
N LYS A 76 -5.34 -3.66 -19.18
CA LYS A 76 -6.38 -4.70 -19.14
C LYS A 76 -6.71 -5.13 -17.70
N LYS A 77 -5.70 -5.45 -16.89
CA LYS A 77 -5.89 -5.85 -15.48
C LYS A 77 -6.46 -4.72 -14.63
N THR A 78 -6.00 -3.49 -14.84
CA THR A 78 -6.54 -2.31 -14.17
C THR A 78 -8.02 -2.10 -14.56
N PHE A 79 -8.37 -2.26 -15.84
CA PHE A 79 -9.76 -2.20 -16.28
C PHE A 79 -10.63 -3.26 -15.60
N PHE A 80 -10.19 -4.52 -15.53
CA PHE A 80 -10.96 -5.57 -14.85
C PHE A 80 -11.15 -5.31 -13.35
N LEU A 81 -10.10 -4.88 -12.65
CA LEU A 81 -10.22 -4.48 -11.24
C LEU A 81 -11.11 -3.24 -11.06
N SER A 82 -11.23 -2.37 -12.06
CA SER A 82 -12.14 -1.23 -11.98
C SER A 82 -13.61 -1.60 -11.94
N LYS A 83 -13.96 -2.83 -12.38
CA LYS A 83 -15.33 -3.35 -12.41
C LYS A 83 -15.78 -3.98 -11.09
N ILE A 84 -14.90 -4.04 -10.08
CA ILE A 84 -15.25 -4.52 -8.74
C ILE A 84 -15.28 -3.38 -7.72
N GLU A 85 -15.94 -3.62 -6.59
CA GLU A 85 -16.17 -2.65 -5.52
C GLU A 85 -14.95 -2.50 -4.60
N ILE A 86 -13.82 -2.08 -5.17
CA ILE A 86 -12.62 -1.67 -4.43
C ILE A 86 -12.36 -0.16 -4.57
N ASP A 87 -11.63 0.49 -3.67
CA ASP A 87 -11.39 1.94 -3.75
C ASP A 87 -10.13 2.29 -4.55
N PHE A 88 -9.05 1.53 -4.32
CA PHE A 88 -7.74 1.76 -4.92
C PHE A 88 -7.27 0.59 -5.77
N ILE A 89 -6.68 0.89 -6.92
CA ILE A 89 -5.92 -0.06 -7.72
C ILE A 89 -4.44 0.29 -7.64
N LYS A 90 -3.61 -0.71 -7.34
CA LYS A 90 -2.17 -0.54 -7.16
C LYS A 90 -1.40 -1.13 -8.33
N ILE A 91 -0.50 -0.33 -8.90
CA ILE A 91 0.30 -0.67 -10.08
C ILE A 91 1.78 -0.58 -9.70
N GLY A 92 2.49 -1.70 -9.82
CA GLY A 92 3.94 -1.75 -9.63
C GLY A 92 4.71 -1.22 -10.82
N PHE A 93 5.66 -0.33 -10.56
CA PHE A 93 6.57 0.19 -11.57
C PHE A 93 7.87 -0.59 -11.51
N PHE A 94 7.90 -1.71 -12.24
CA PHE A 94 9.04 -2.61 -12.32
C PHE A 94 10.01 -2.28 -13.47
N PHE A 95 9.84 -1.14 -14.14
CA PHE A 95 10.45 -0.84 -15.44
C PHE A 95 10.93 0.62 -15.57
N ASP A 96 11.62 0.93 -16.69
CA ASP A 96 12.23 2.23 -17.01
C ASP A 96 11.24 3.41 -16.88
N GLU A 97 11.68 4.47 -16.19
CA GLU A 97 10.98 5.75 -15.97
C GLU A 97 10.42 6.38 -17.26
N LYS A 98 10.97 6.03 -18.42
CA LYS A 98 10.47 6.48 -19.73
C LYS A 98 9.06 5.99 -20.07
N ASN A 99 8.63 4.86 -19.52
CA ASN A 99 7.36 4.22 -19.88
C ASN A 99 6.14 4.77 -19.13
N PHE A 100 6.32 5.66 -18.14
CA PHE A 100 5.20 6.25 -17.39
C PHE A 100 4.17 6.90 -18.31
N LYS A 101 4.62 7.60 -19.36
CA LYS A 101 3.76 8.27 -20.34
C LYS A 101 2.76 7.33 -21.01
N ASN A 102 3.11 6.06 -21.17
CA ASN A 102 2.25 5.06 -21.81
C ASN A 102 1.03 4.69 -20.94
N LEU A 103 1.04 5.06 -19.66
CA LEU A 103 -0.05 4.84 -18.71
C LEU A 103 -0.99 6.05 -18.56
N PHE A 104 -0.73 7.18 -19.22
CA PHE A 104 -1.52 8.42 -19.12
C PHE A 104 -3.02 8.20 -19.36
N ASN A 105 -3.39 7.25 -20.22
CA ASN A 105 -4.78 6.99 -20.57
C ASN A 105 -5.50 6.04 -19.60
N ILE A 106 -4.82 5.41 -18.63
CA ILE A 106 -5.47 4.46 -17.71
C ILE A 106 -6.59 5.14 -16.93
N LYS A 107 -6.38 6.37 -16.46
CA LYS A 107 -7.43 7.12 -15.74
C LYS A 107 -8.67 7.42 -16.58
N LYS A 108 -8.54 7.53 -17.90
CA LYS A 108 -9.70 7.70 -18.78
C LYS A 108 -10.57 6.44 -18.82
N ILE A 109 -9.94 5.28 -18.68
CA ILE A 109 -10.57 3.96 -18.67
C ILE A 109 -11.17 3.64 -17.28
N VAL A 110 -10.58 4.20 -16.22
CA VAL A 110 -10.83 3.83 -14.82
C VAL A 110 -11.27 5.06 -14.00
N LYS A 111 -12.39 5.68 -14.39
CA LYS A 111 -12.85 6.96 -13.82
C LYS A 111 -13.25 6.89 -12.35
N ASN A 112 -13.77 5.75 -11.89
CA ASN A 112 -14.40 5.61 -10.57
C ASN A 112 -13.44 5.07 -9.49
N LYS A 113 -12.15 4.92 -9.80
CA LYS A 113 -11.17 4.34 -8.86
C LYS A 113 -9.96 5.22 -8.72
N LYS A 114 -9.35 5.18 -7.54
CA LYS A 114 -8.04 5.77 -7.30
C LYS A 114 -6.94 4.80 -7.76
N ILE A 115 -5.85 5.34 -8.27
CA ILE A 115 -4.71 4.58 -8.76
C ILE A 115 -3.48 5.01 -7.96
N ILE A 116 -2.81 4.02 -7.37
CA ILE A 116 -1.60 4.21 -6.58
C ILE A 116 -0.42 3.59 -7.32
N ALA A 117 0.59 4.40 -7.58
CA ALA A 117 1.86 3.93 -8.12
C ALA A 117 2.72 3.31 -7.03
N ILE A 118 3.25 2.11 -7.24
CA ILE A 118 4.20 1.48 -6.33
C ILE A 118 5.61 1.65 -6.89
N LEU A 119 6.47 2.32 -6.11
CA LEU A 119 7.90 2.47 -6.37
C LEU A 119 8.68 1.58 -5.40
N PHE A 120 9.78 1.00 -5.86
CA PHE A 120 10.55 0.02 -5.08
C PHE A 120 11.82 0.65 -4.50
N ALA A 121 11.92 0.74 -3.18
CA ALA A 121 13.03 1.37 -2.45
C ALA A 121 14.40 0.77 -2.82
N ASP A 122 14.46 -0.55 -2.98
CA ASP A 122 15.62 -1.33 -3.40
C ASP A 122 16.03 -1.09 -4.86
N LYS A 123 15.22 -0.35 -5.64
CA LYS A 123 15.56 0.17 -6.97
C LYS A 123 15.97 1.64 -6.96
N LYS A 124 16.05 2.27 -5.78
CA LYS A 124 16.47 3.67 -5.57
C LYS A 124 15.73 4.64 -6.50
N PRO A 125 14.40 4.74 -6.38
CA PRO A 125 13.59 5.56 -7.28
C PRO A 125 14.02 7.02 -7.15
N LYS A 126 13.96 7.76 -8.26
CA LYS A 126 14.26 9.20 -8.21
C LYS A 126 13.04 9.99 -7.75
N LEU A 127 13.28 11.05 -7.00
CA LEU A 127 12.22 11.91 -6.44
C LEU A 127 11.39 12.64 -7.52
N ASN A 128 11.97 12.90 -8.70
CA ASN A 128 11.26 13.51 -9.82
C ASN A 128 10.12 12.64 -10.37
N LEU A 129 10.13 11.32 -10.12
CA LEU A 129 9.06 10.41 -10.51
C LEU A 129 7.71 10.80 -9.92
N ILE A 130 7.68 11.43 -8.75
CA ILE A 130 6.44 11.92 -8.14
C ILE A 130 5.70 12.88 -9.09
N LYS A 131 6.43 13.76 -9.78
CA LYS A 131 5.84 14.67 -10.77
C LYS A 131 5.36 13.93 -12.02
N GLU A 132 6.10 12.93 -12.49
CA GLU A 132 5.69 12.14 -13.66
C GLU A 132 4.42 11.31 -13.34
N ILE A 133 4.33 10.74 -12.14
CA ILE A 133 3.13 10.06 -11.63
C ILE A 133 1.94 11.03 -11.60
N LYS A 134 2.15 12.26 -11.11
CA LYS A 134 1.08 13.26 -11.10
C LYS A 134 0.62 13.63 -12.51
N LYS A 135 1.56 13.80 -13.46
CA LYS A 135 1.26 14.13 -14.87
C LYS A 135 0.40 13.07 -15.55
N ILE A 136 0.52 11.80 -15.16
CA ILE A 136 -0.33 10.70 -15.66
C ILE A 136 -1.63 10.51 -14.87
N ASN A 137 -1.97 11.49 -14.02
CA ASN A 137 -3.21 11.57 -13.25
C ASN A 137 -3.40 10.48 -12.19
N PHE A 138 -2.34 9.85 -11.70
CA PHE A 138 -2.46 8.93 -10.57
C PHE A 138 -2.74 9.71 -9.28
N ASP A 139 -3.33 9.04 -8.29
CA ASP A 139 -3.83 9.68 -7.06
C ASP A 139 -2.88 9.53 -5.88
N GLY A 140 -1.90 8.63 -5.99
CA GLY A 140 -0.95 8.41 -4.91
C GLY A 140 0.24 7.56 -5.30
N VAL A 141 1.14 7.44 -4.34
CA VAL A 141 2.37 6.66 -4.39
C VAL A 141 2.46 5.78 -3.15
N LEU A 142 3.02 4.59 -3.31
CA LEU A 142 3.44 3.70 -2.23
C LEU A 142 4.91 3.36 -2.47
N ILE A 143 5.77 3.63 -1.48
CA ILE A 143 7.13 3.10 -1.51
C ILE A 143 7.09 1.72 -0.85
N ASP A 144 7.48 0.66 -1.56
CA ASP A 144 7.57 -0.73 -1.07
C ASP A 144 8.97 -1.28 -1.41
N THR A 145 9.26 -2.54 -1.09
CA THR A 145 10.44 -3.26 -1.57
C THR A 145 10.07 -4.30 -2.62
N GLN A 146 10.90 -4.51 -3.64
CA GLN A 146 10.72 -5.61 -4.58
C GLN A 146 11.29 -6.90 -4.02
N ASP A 147 12.56 -6.87 -3.59
CA ASP A 147 13.17 -7.97 -2.84
C ASP A 147 12.49 -8.10 -1.46
N LYS A 148 12.06 -9.32 -1.15
CA LYS A 148 11.35 -9.65 0.11
C LYS A 148 12.20 -10.50 1.05
N GLU A 149 13.37 -10.94 0.61
CA GLU A 149 14.31 -11.73 1.40
C GLU A 149 15.42 -10.85 1.98
N ASN A 150 15.77 -9.76 1.28
CA ASN A 150 16.84 -8.86 1.69
C ASN A 150 16.29 -7.49 2.07
N GLY A 151 16.38 -7.15 3.36
CA GLY A 151 16.16 -5.80 3.88
C GLY A 151 14.71 -5.32 3.97
N ASN A 152 14.55 -4.22 4.71
CA ASN A 152 13.34 -3.44 4.85
C ASN A 152 13.49 -2.06 4.19
N LEU A 153 12.40 -1.29 4.10
CA LEU A 153 12.37 0.06 3.52
C LEU A 153 13.53 0.97 3.97
N ARG A 154 13.84 0.94 5.27
CA ARG A 154 14.79 1.84 5.93
C ARG A 154 16.23 1.36 5.83
N ASP A 155 16.45 0.15 5.34
CA ASP A 155 17.77 -0.34 4.93
C ASP A 155 18.16 0.23 3.55
N TYR A 156 17.16 0.60 2.74
CA TYR A 156 17.36 1.12 1.38
C TYR A 156 17.28 2.65 1.28
N LEU A 157 16.44 3.28 2.10
CA LEU A 157 16.25 4.73 2.10
C LEU A 157 16.45 5.29 3.51
N THR A 158 17.25 6.34 3.61
CA THR A 158 17.43 7.10 4.85
C THR A 158 16.13 7.82 5.24
N ASN A 159 16.01 8.16 6.53
CA ASN A 159 14.87 8.97 6.99
C ASN A 159 14.73 10.32 6.24
N SER A 160 15.84 10.91 5.80
CA SER A 160 15.81 12.15 5.00
C SER A 160 15.19 11.91 3.63
N GLU A 161 15.63 10.87 2.93
CA GLU A 161 15.08 10.52 1.61
C GLU A 161 13.59 10.17 1.70
N ILE A 162 13.19 9.38 2.70
CA ILE A 162 11.77 9.05 2.95
C ILE A 162 10.97 10.33 3.22
N LYS A 163 11.50 11.24 4.04
CA LYS A 163 10.86 12.52 4.34
C LYS A 163 10.67 13.37 3.08
N ASP A 164 11.64 13.36 2.18
CA ASP A 164 11.55 14.04 0.89
C ASP A 164 10.45 13.41 0.02
N PHE A 165 10.39 12.08 -0.10
CA PHE A 165 9.29 11.41 -0.80
C PHE A 165 7.91 11.79 -0.25
N VAL A 166 7.75 11.82 1.07
CA VAL A 166 6.49 12.23 1.71
C VAL A 166 6.17 13.69 1.38
N LYS A 167 7.13 14.61 1.59
CA LYS A 167 6.95 16.05 1.36
C LYS A 167 6.60 16.36 -0.09
N PHE A 168 7.31 15.78 -1.04
CA PHE A 168 7.08 16.03 -2.47
C PHE A 168 5.77 15.42 -2.95
N SER A 169 5.40 14.21 -2.50
CA SER A 169 4.12 13.61 -2.84
C SER A 169 2.95 14.46 -2.36
N LYS A 170 3.00 14.93 -1.12
CA LYS A 170 1.97 15.81 -0.55
C LYS A 170 1.89 17.14 -1.29
N LYS A 171 3.03 17.73 -1.67
CA LYS A 171 3.07 18.96 -2.48
C LYS A 171 2.37 18.81 -3.84
N GLU A 172 2.45 17.63 -4.46
CA GLU A 172 1.78 17.32 -5.72
C GLU A 172 0.33 16.83 -5.53
N ASN A 173 -0.23 16.95 -4.31
CA ASN A 173 -1.55 16.45 -3.93
C ASN A 173 -1.72 14.94 -4.26
N LEU A 174 -0.70 14.15 -3.94
CA LEU A 174 -0.71 12.70 -4.03
C LEU A 174 -0.77 12.10 -2.62
N THR A 175 -1.62 11.09 -2.42
CA THR A 175 -1.55 10.25 -1.21
C THR A 175 -0.22 9.49 -1.20
N ILE A 176 0.44 9.39 -0.05
CA ILE A 176 1.72 8.69 0.08
C ILE A 176 1.67 7.62 1.19
N GLY A 177 1.95 6.38 0.81
CA GLY A 177 2.14 5.27 1.73
C GLY A 177 3.59 4.77 1.78
N LEU A 178 3.95 4.12 2.88
CA LEU A 178 5.23 3.44 3.04
C LEU A 178 5.00 1.98 3.44
N ALA A 179 5.68 1.05 2.79
CA ALA A 179 5.68 -0.39 3.03
C ALA A 179 7.08 -0.94 2.75
N GLY A 180 7.23 -2.26 2.71
CA GLY A 180 8.53 -2.91 2.45
C GLY A 180 9.12 -3.53 3.71
N SER A 181 8.70 -4.76 3.99
CA SER A 181 9.14 -5.58 5.13
C SER A 181 9.14 -4.84 6.48
N LEU A 182 8.20 -3.91 6.67
CA LEU A 182 8.10 -3.12 7.89
C LEU A 182 7.82 -3.99 9.10
N THR A 183 8.49 -3.67 10.20
CA THR A 183 8.29 -4.28 11.52
C THR A 183 7.54 -3.32 12.45
N ILE A 184 7.17 -3.81 13.63
CA ILE A 184 6.56 -2.98 14.67
C ILE A 184 7.47 -1.82 15.12
N ASN A 185 8.79 -2.00 15.06
CA ASN A 185 9.77 -0.98 15.47
C ASN A 185 9.89 0.16 14.46
N ASP A 186 9.35 -0.02 13.25
CA ASP A 186 9.36 0.99 12.20
C ASP A 186 8.19 1.96 12.27
N ILE A 187 7.14 1.62 13.01
CA ILE A 187 5.91 2.42 13.09
C ILE A 187 6.21 3.83 13.59
N GLU A 188 6.79 3.99 14.78
CA GLU A 188 7.00 5.31 15.37
C GLU A 188 8.00 6.18 14.58
N PRO A 189 9.16 5.67 14.15
CA PRO A 189 10.08 6.45 13.32
C PRO A 189 9.45 6.91 12.00
N LEU A 190 8.67 6.05 11.32
CA LEU A 190 8.04 6.41 10.05
C LEU A 190 6.83 7.34 10.23
N ARG A 191 6.04 7.18 11.30
CA ARG A 191 4.93 8.09 11.63
C ARG A 191 5.39 9.54 11.83
N LYS A 192 6.58 9.76 12.40
CA LYS A 192 7.19 11.09 12.53
C LYS A 192 7.50 11.77 11.19
N LEU A 193 7.55 11.00 10.10
CA LEU A 193 7.70 11.53 8.75
C LEU A 193 6.35 11.89 8.11
N HIS A 194 5.24 11.62 8.82
CA HIS A 194 3.87 11.92 8.43
C HIS A 194 3.41 11.37 7.07
N PRO A 195 3.68 10.10 6.72
CA PRO A 195 3.01 9.45 5.58
C PRO A 195 1.51 9.32 5.86
N ASP A 196 0.71 9.15 4.81
CA ASP A 196 -0.75 8.99 4.96
C ASP A 196 -1.10 7.58 5.46
N TYR A 197 -0.31 6.57 5.12
CA TYR A 197 -0.46 5.21 5.65
C TYR A 197 0.84 4.41 5.67
N LEU A 198 0.88 3.38 6.52
CA LEU A 198 1.92 2.35 6.57
C LEU A 198 1.33 0.98 6.22
N GLY A 199 1.99 0.25 5.32
CA GLY A 199 1.55 -1.07 4.84
C GLY A 199 2.27 -2.25 5.48
N PHE A 200 1.50 -3.22 5.96
CA PHE A 200 2.01 -4.41 6.65
C PHE A 200 1.49 -5.71 6.05
N ARG A 201 2.38 -6.71 6.05
CA ARG A 201 2.05 -8.10 5.73
C ARG A 201 2.81 -9.06 6.65
N GLY A 202 4.13 -9.16 6.48
CA GLY A 202 4.98 -10.09 7.24
C GLY A 202 4.82 -9.91 8.76
N ALA A 203 4.90 -8.68 9.26
CA ALA A 203 4.73 -8.38 10.70
C ALA A 203 3.35 -8.75 11.29
N LEU A 204 2.36 -9.09 10.45
CA LEU A 204 1.04 -9.55 10.87
C LEU A 204 0.91 -11.09 10.83
N CYS A 205 1.83 -11.78 10.16
CA CYS A 205 1.82 -13.24 9.98
C CYS A 205 2.50 -13.97 11.14
N ASN A 206 2.28 -15.28 11.21
CA ASN A 206 3.10 -16.16 12.03
C ASN A 206 4.58 -16.06 11.62
N SER A 207 5.50 -16.12 12.58
CA SER A 207 6.96 -16.11 12.36
C SER A 207 7.50 -14.96 11.48
N ASN A 208 6.73 -13.89 11.29
CA ASN A 208 6.98 -12.83 10.31
C ASN A 208 7.02 -13.28 8.84
N GLU A 209 6.51 -14.47 8.54
CA GLU A 209 6.54 -15.07 7.20
C GLU A 209 5.39 -14.55 6.32
N ARG A 210 5.70 -13.69 5.34
CA ARG A 210 4.67 -13.02 4.52
C ARG A 210 3.78 -13.98 3.73
N LYS A 211 4.16 -15.23 3.55
CA LYS A 211 3.36 -16.25 2.84
C LYS A 211 2.41 -17.00 3.78
N ASP A 212 2.61 -16.93 5.09
CA ASP A 212 1.78 -17.58 6.11
C ASP A 212 0.47 -16.85 6.38
N ASP A 213 -0.43 -17.41 7.16
CA ASP A 213 -1.67 -16.72 7.54
C ASP A 213 -1.39 -15.57 8.53
N ILE A 214 -2.21 -14.51 8.47
CA ILE A 214 -2.25 -13.48 9.52
C ILE A 214 -2.54 -14.15 10.87
N CYS A 215 -1.73 -13.82 11.86
CA CYS A 215 -1.88 -14.23 13.24
C CYS A 215 -2.57 -13.12 14.03
N GLU A 216 -3.66 -13.46 14.73
CA GLU A 216 -4.43 -12.48 15.50
C GLU A 216 -3.58 -11.77 16.58
N ILE A 217 -2.66 -12.50 17.23
CA ILE A 217 -1.76 -11.95 18.23
C ILE A 217 -0.83 -10.90 17.61
N SER A 218 -0.19 -11.23 16.49
CA SER A 218 0.68 -10.31 15.75
C SER A 218 -0.08 -9.09 15.24
N LEU A 219 -1.28 -9.30 14.70
CA LEU A 219 -2.18 -8.23 14.25
C LEU A 219 -2.51 -7.25 15.39
N ASN A 220 -2.99 -7.75 16.54
CA ASN A 220 -3.34 -6.92 17.69
C ASN A 220 -2.11 -6.16 18.23
N ARG A 221 -0.93 -6.79 18.22
CA ARG A 221 0.33 -6.17 18.63
C ARG A 221 0.70 -4.98 17.73
N VAL A 222 0.51 -5.09 16.41
CA VAL A 222 0.74 -3.96 15.48
C VAL A 222 -0.33 -2.88 15.67
N LEU A 223 -1.61 -3.26 15.76
CA LEU A 223 -2.72 -2.31 15.92
C LEU A 223 -2.61 -1.46 17.19
N SER A 224 -2.11 -2.03 18.29
CA SER A 224 -1.92 -1.27 19.54
C SER A 224 -0.96 -0.10 19.40
N LYS A 225 0.01 -0.15 18.47
CA LYS A 225 0.92 0.97 18.17
C LYS A 225 0.26 2.09 17.38
N PHE A 226 -0.75 1.78 16.57
CA PHE A 226 -1.54 2.80 15.87
C PHE A 226 -2.55 3.48 16.80
N ARG A 227 -3.00 2.76 17.83
CA ARG A 227 -4.04 3.17 18.78
C ARG A 227 -3.54 3.65 20.13
N SER A 228 -2.24 3.63 20.39
CA SER A 228 -1.70 4.10 21.66
C SER A 228 -2.01 5.59 21.83
N PHE A 229 -3.04 5.87 22.64
CA PHE A 229 -3.34 7.22 23.11
C PHE A 229 -2.18 7.70 23.96
N VAL A 230 -1.59 8.84 23.58
CA VAL A 230 -0.71 9.59 24.47
C VAL A 230 -1.57 10.64 25.16
N PHE A 231 -1.90 10.43 26.43
CA PHE A 231 -2.28 11.56 27.27
C PHE A 231 -1.09 12.52 27.29
N GLN A 232 -1.26 13.73 26.78
CA GLN A 232 -0.40 14.82 27.20
C GLN A 232 -0.73 15.09 28.67
N LYS A 233 0.27 15.05 29.55
CA LYS A 233 0.11 15.57 30.92
C LYS A 233 -0.47 16.97 30.80
N ALA A 234 -1.52 17.26 31.57
CA ALA A 234 -1.92 18.64 31.80
C ALA A 234 -0.68 19.41 32.29
N ILE A 235 -0.34 20.49 31.59
CA ILE A 235 0.62 21.49 32.07
C ILE A 235 -0.05 22.22 33.22
#